data_AF-A0A3B9URJ3-F1
#
_entry.id   AF-A0A3B9URJ3-F1
#
_cell.length_a   1.000
_cell.length_b   1.000
_cell.length_c   1.000
_cell.angle_alpha   90.00
_cell.angle_beta   90.00
_cell.angle_gamma   90.00
#
_symmetry.space_group_name_H-M   'P 1'
#
loop_
_entity.id
_entity.type
_entity.pdbx_description
1 polymer ?
#
loop_
_entity_poly.entity_id
_entity_poly.type
_entity_poly.pdbx_seq_one_letter_code
_entity_poly.pdbx_strand_id
1 'polypeptide(L)'
;MNNIEFKSKHKVTIVILTLILIFSIASLANLKHRGNKMIYKNLYSSVQVFGLIMNDYNKEINNANTIKDKADIIRDLSYKLYCLNDSLDFSNINKKFNTPMKPFIDYLNEINSEKLGKEIEKVNDAIKKLNKAYLISQELEEVPLSNFYKNGKVGIWRFELSSEVINYFGQINSIASETQK
;
A
#
# COMPACT_ATOMS: atom_id res chain seq x y z
N MET A 1 -66.75 12.34 2.79
CA MET A 1 -65.82 11.82 3.82
C MET A 1 -64.52 11.21 3.25
N ASN A 2 -64.50 10.65 2.03
CA ASN A 2 -63.31 9.98 1.47
C ASN A 2 -62.08 10.87 1.20
N ASN A 3 -62.25 12.17 0.94
CA ASN A 3 -61.14 13.06 0.53
C ASN A 3 -60.21 13.48 1.70
N ILE A 4 -60.72 13.49 2.93
CA ILE A 4 -59.94 13.86 4.13
C ILE A 4 -59.10 12.67 4.60
N GLU A 5 -59.69 11.47 4.57
CA GLU A 5 -59.01 10.21 4.91
C GLU A 5 -57.88 9.88 3.92
N PHE A 6 -58.11 10.13 2.62
CA PHE A 6 -57.11 9.94 1.56
C PHE A 6 -55.92 10.90 1.69
N LYS A 7 -56.17 12.20 1.95
CA LYS A 7 -55.11 13.19 2.22
C LYS A 7 -54.31 12.88 3.49
N SER A 8 -54.96 12.33 4.52
CA SER A 8 -54.29 11.90 5.75
C SER A 8 -53.34 10.73 5.51
N LYS A 9 -53.80 9.69 4.79
CA LYS A 9 -52.96 8.54 4.41
C LYS A 9 -51.75 8.95 3.57
N HIS A 10 -51.91 9.85 2.60
CA HIS A 10 -50.77 10.36 1.82
C HIS A 10 -49.74 11.12 2.65
N LYS A 11 -50.15 11.95 3.61
CA LYS A 11 -49.21 12.63 4.53
C LYS A 11 -48.42 11.63 5.35
N VAL A 12 -49.07 10.59 5.87
CA VAL A 12 -48.40 9.52 6.62
C VAL A 12 -47.41 8.75 5.73
N THR A 13 -47.80 8.41 4.50
CA THR A 13 -46.90 7.76 3.53
C THR A 13 -45.66 8.61 3.21
N ILE A 14 -45.83 9.93 3.02
CA ILE A 14 -44.70 10.86 2.77
C ILE A 14 -43.74 10.90 3.96
N VAL A 15 -44.27 10.93 5.19
CA VAL A 15 -43.44 10.90 6.41
C VAL A 15 -42.65 9.60 6.49
N ILE A 16 -43.29 8.45 6.25
CA ILE A 16 -42.62 7.14 6.28
C ILE A 16 -41.54 7.06 5.18
N LEU A 17 -41.83 7.49 3.95
CA LEU A 17 -40.85 7.49 2.86
C LEU A 17 -39.65 8.41 3.15
N THR A 18 -39.89 9.57 3.77
CA THR A 18 -38.83 10.48 4.20
C THR A 18 -37.93 9.82 5.26
N LEU A 19 -38.52 9.12 6.23
CA LEU A 19 -37.77 8.38 7.24
C LEU A 19 -36.92 7.25 6.62
N ILE A 20 -37.47 6.50 5.68
CA ILE A 20 -36.74 5.46 4.94
C ILE A 20 -35.57 6.10 4.17
N LEU A 21 -35.80 7.23 3.48
CA LEU A 21 -34.77 7.93 2.73
C LEU A 21 -33.61 8.39 3.64
N ILE A 22 -33.92 9.00 4.79
CA ILE A 22 -32.91 9.43 5.77
C ILE A 22 -32.11 8.22 6.27
N PHE A 23 -32.79 7.11 6.59
CA PHE A 23 -32.14 5.87 7.03
C PHE A 23 -31.23 5.27 5.95
N SER A 24 -31.66 5.26 4.69
CA SER A 24 -30.84 4.78 3.57
C SER A 24 -29.61 5.66 3.35
N ILE A 25 -29.75 6.99 3.41
CA ILE A 25 -28.63 7.93 3.30
C ILE A 25 -27.63 7.70 4.44
N ALA A 26 -28.11 7.57 5.69
CA ALA A 26 -27.27 7.29 6.85
C ALA A 26 -26.55 5.94 6.72
N SER A 27 -27.23 4.91 6.25
CA SER A 27 -26.67 3.57 6.04
C SER A 27 -25.59 3.57 4.95
N LEU A 28 -25.84 4.24 3.82
CA LEU A 28 -24.85 4.45 2.76
C LEU A 28 -23.64 5.23 3.27
N ALA A 29 -23.86 6.32 4.01
CA ALA A 29 -22.78 7.10 4.61
C ALA A 29 -21.91 6.27 5.57
N ASN A 30 -22.54 5.44 6.40
CA ASN A 30 -21.85 4.56 7.36
C ASN A 30 -21.07 3.43 6.65
N LEU A 31 -21.67 2.76 5.66
CA LEU A 31 -20.97 1.77 4.83
C LEU A 31 -19.75 2.37 4.15
N LYS A 32 -19.92 3.57 3.58
CA LYS A 32 -18.83 4.31 2.96
C LYS A 32 -17.74 4.60 3.99
N HIS A 33 -18.10 5.14 5.16
CA HIS A 33 -17.15 5.43 6.25
C HIS A 33 -16.34 4.20 6.68
N ARG A 34 -17.00 3.04 6.86
CA ARG A 34 -16.34 1.77 7.17
C ARG A 34 -15.35 1.34 6.08
N GLY A 35 -15.77 1.41 4.81
CA GLY A 35 -14.91 1.11 3.67
C GLY A 35 -13.64 1.98 3.66
N ASN A 36 -13.77 3.27 3.93
CA ASN A 36 -12.62 4.17 3.97
C ASN A 36 -11.67 3.87 5.12
N LYS A 37 -12.23 3.51 6.29
CA LYS A 37 -11.43 3.13 7.45
C LYS A 37 -10.61 1.87 7.18
N MET A 38 -11.18 0.91 6.43
CA MET A 38 -10.44 -0.27 5.97
C MET A 38 -9.32 0.11 5.01
N ILE A 39 -9.61 0.90 3.96
CA ILE A 39 -8.57 1.34 3.00
C ILE A 39 -7.44 2.10 3.71
N TYR A 40 -7.78 3.04 4.60
CA TYR A 40 -6.83 3.83 5.39
C TYR A 40 -5.91 2.95 6.25
N LYS A 41 -6.44 1.89 6.87
CA LYS A 41 -5.63 0.98 7.67
C LYS A 41 -4.81 0.04 6.80
N ASN A 42 -5.39 -0.48 5.71
CA ASN A 42 -4.74 -1.46 4.86
C ASN A 42 -3.43 -0.92 4.29
N LEU A 43 -3.40 0.30 3.76
CA LEU A 43 -2.17 0.86 3.21
C LEU A 43 -1.07 1.02 4.27
N TYR A 44 -1.44 1.56 5.44
CA TYR A 44 -0.49 1.68 6.54
C TYR A 44 0.07 0.30 6.92
N SER A 45 -0.81 -0.68 7.11
CA SER A 45 -0.41 -2.06 7.41
C SER A 45 0.46 -2.67 6.33
N SER A 46 0.21 -2.41 5.04
CA SER A 46 1.05 -2.91 3.95
C SER A 46 2.45 -2.30 3.97
N VAL A 47 2.59 -1.03 4.37
CA VAL A 47 3.91 -0.42 4.56
C VAL A 47 4.65 -1.03 5.76
N GLN A 48 3.93 -1.34 6.85
CA GLN A 48 4.53 -2.09 7.97
C GLN A 48 5.02 -3.48 7.50
N VAL A 49 4.20 -4.19 6.71
CA VAL A 49 4.59 -5.48 6.13
C VAL A 49 5.80 -5.35 5.21
N PHE A 50 5.90 -4.27 4.42
CA PHE A 50 7.08 -3.99 3.62
C PHE A 50 8.35 -3.88 4.48
N GLY A 51 8.30 -3.10 5.57
CA GLY A 51 9.41 -2.96 6.51
C GLY A 51 9.84 -4.29 7.14
N LEU A 52 8.87 -5.13 7.53
CA LEU A 52 9.11 -6.48 8.03
C LEU A 52 9.78 -7.39 6.99
N ILE A 53 9.30 -7.40 5.74
CA ILE A 53 9.90 -8.18 4.64
C ILE A 53 11.35 -7.75 4.42
N MET A 54 11.63 -6.44 4.45
CA MET A 54 12.99 -5.92 4.27
C MET A 54 13.90 -6.25 5.45
N ASN A 55 13.37 -6.29 6.67
CA ASN A 55 14.11 -6.71 7.87
C ASN A 55 14.50 -8.19 7.80
N ASP A 56 13.58 -9.06 7.38
CA ASP A 56 13.85 -10.49 7.19
C ASP A 56 14.91 -10.69 6.10
N TYR A 57 14.79 -10.01 4.96
CA TYR A 57 15.84 -9.99 3.93
C TYR A 57 17.21 -9.60 4.52
N ASN A 58 17.29 -8.51 5.29
CA ASN A 58 18.56 -8.04 5.82
C ASN A 58 19.19 -9.05 6.80
N LYS A 59 18.38 -9.77 7.59
CA LYS A 59 18.89 -10.85 8.44
C LYS A 59 19.40 -12.03 7.60
N GLU A 60 18.64 -12.47 6.61
CA GLU A 60 18.99 -13.61 5.77
C GLU A 60 20.23 -13.34 4.93
N ILE A 61 20.33 -12.17 4.28
CA ILE A 61 21.44 -11.83 3.38
C ILE A 61 22.78 -11.71 4.11
N ASN A 62 22.76 -11.26 5.38
CA ASN A 62 23.95 -11.16 6.21
C ASN A 62 24.43 -12.53 6.74
N ASN A 63 23.53 -13.50 6.86
CA ASN A 63 23.86 -14.87 7.25
C ASN A 63 24.24 -15.77 6.07
N ALA A 64 24.06 -15.29 4.83
CA ALA A 64 24.32 -16.06 3.61
C ALA A 64 25.82 -16.15 3.29
N ASN A 65 26.31 -17.38 3.13
CA ASN A 65 27.74 -17.65 2.93
C ASN A 65 28.15 -17.71 1.45
N THR A 66 27.24 -18.14 0.57
CA THR A 66 27.55 -18.28 -0.86
C THR A 66 26.83 -17.24 -1.71
N ILE A 67 27.38 -16.94 -2.89
CA ILE A 67 26.71 -16.09 -3.89
C ILE A 67 25.38 -16.70 -4.33
N LYS A 68 25.29 -18.04 -4.37
CA LYS A 68 24.05 -18.74 -4.69
C LYS A 68 22.98 -18.47 -3.63
N ASP A 69 23.30 -18.61 -2.35
CA ASP A 69 22.35 -18.36 -1.25
C ASP A 69 21.85 -16.91 -1.30
N LYS A 70 22.75 -15.97 -1.54
CA LYS A 70 22.41 -14.55 -1.69
C LYS A 70 21.47 -14.30 -2.86
N ALA A 71 21.71 -14.93 -4.01
CA ALA A 71 20.83 -14.82 -5.17
C ALA A 71 19.44 -15.44 -4.90
N ASP A 72 19.39 -16.56 -4.17
CA ASP A 72 18.14 -17.22 -3.79
C ASP A 72 17.32 -16.36 -2.81
N ILE A 73 17.96 -15.70 -1.84
CA ILE A 73 17.32 -14.74 -0.92
C ILE A 73 16.76 -13.53 -1.68
N ILE A 74 17.50 -12.98 -2.65
CA ILE A 74 17.02 -11.86 -3.48
C ILE A 74 15.80 -12.28 -4.30
N ARG A 75 15.79 -13.52 -4.82
CA ARG A 75 14.64 -14.08 -5.55
C ARG A 75 13.41 -14.21 -4.66
N ASP A 76 13.58 -14.72 -3.45
CA ASP A 76 12.49 -14.85 -2.48
C ASP A 76 11.95 -13.48 -2.05
N LEU A 77 12.82 -12.52 -1.77
CA LEU A 77 12.45 -11.13 -1.51
C LEU A 77 11.61 -10.54 -2.66
N SER A 78 12.08 -10.71 -3.90
CA SER A 78 11.39 -10.19 -5.09
C SER A 78 9.97 -10.74 -5.19
N TYR A 79 9.80 -12.04 -4.93
CA TYR A 79 8.49 -12.68 -4.92
C TYR A 79 7.58 -12.15 -3.78
N LYS A 80 8.11 -12.03 -2.55
CA LYS A 80 7.36 -11.46 -1.41
C LYS A 80 6.87 -10.04 -1.70
N LEU A 81 7.72 -9.19 -2.28
CA LEU A 81 7.38 -7.82 -2.65
C LEU A 81 6.39 -7.75 -3.82
N TYR A 82 6.51 -8.63 -4.80
CA TYR A 82 5.52 -8.77 -5.87
C TYR A 82 4.13 -9.12 -5.31
N CYS A 83 4.04 -10.11 -4.42
CA CYS A 83 2.78 -10.49 -3.78
C CYS A 83 2.18 -9.35 -2.94
N LEU A 84 3.02 -8.60 -2.21
CA LEU A 84 2.57 -7.42 -1.46
C LEU A 84 1.97 -6.37 -2.39
N ASN A 85 2.64 -6.06 -3.50
CA ASN A 85 2.17 -5.09 -4.49
C ASN A 85 0.90 -5.53 -5.22
N ASP A 86 0.76 -6.81 -5.53
CA ASP A 86 -0.46 -7.35 -6.13
C ASP A 86 -1.64 -7.26 -5.14
N SER A 87 -1.41 -7.57 -3.86
CA SER A 87 -2.42 -7.39 -2.81
C SER A 87 -2.85 -5.92 -2.63
N LEU A 88 -1.95 -5.00 -2.97
CA LEU A 88 -2.21 -3.58 -2.97
C LEU A 88 -2.99 -3.14 -4.22
N ASP A 89 -2.98 -3.82 -5.37
CA ASP A 89 -3.67 -3.33 -6.60
C ASP A 89 -5.21 -3.49 -6.61
N PHE A 90 -5.84 -3.73 -5.45
CA PHE A 90 -7.29 -3.89 -5.36
C PHE A 90 -8.04 -2.55 -5.43
N SER A 91 -8.48 -2.15 -6.63
CA SER A 91 -9.33 -0.98 -6.97
C SER A 91 -8.61 0.35 -7.31
N ASN A 92 -9.32 1.26 -7.99
CA ASN A 92 -8.81 2.59 -8.39
C ASN A 92 -8.30 3.46 -7.21
N ILE A 93 -8.78 3.22 -5.99
CA ILE A 93 -8.30 3.93 -4.80
C ILE A 93 -6.90 3.42 -4.44
N ASN A 94 -6.64 2.12 -4.61
CA ASN A 94 -5.33 1.56 -4.31
C ASN A 94 -4.28 1.83 -5.39
N LYS A 95 -4.67 2.09 -6.64
CA LYS A 95 -3.72 2.49 -7.70
C LYS A 95 -2.90 3.73 -7.34
N LYS A 96 -3.46 4.70 -6.60
CA LYS A 96 -2.71 5.87 -6.10
C LYS A 96 -1.58 5.48 -5.13
N PHE A 97 -1.68 4.29 -4.53
CA PHE A 97 -0.79 3.80 -3.49
C PHE A 97 0.15 2.69 -3.97
N ASN A 98 -0.13 2.06 -5.11
CA ASN A 98 0.77 1.10 -5.74
C ASN A 98 1.84 1.78 -6.62
N THR A 99 1.48 2.91 -7.24
CA THR A 99 2.40 3.72 -8.07
C THR A 99 3.74 4.04 -7.40
N PRO A 100 3.79 4.37 -6.09
CA PRO A 100 5.05 4.71 -5.43
C PRO A 100 5.99 3.53 -5.15
N MET A 101 5.58 2.26 -5.21
CA MET A 101 6.49 1.12 -5.00
C MET A 101 6.84 0.39 -6.29
N LYS A 102 6.02 0.55 -7.33
CA LYS A 102 6.13 -0.18 -8.59
C LYS A 102 7.52 -0.12 -9.25
N PRO A 103 8.20 1.03 -9.38
CA PRO A 103 9.53 1.07 -10.02
C PRO A 103 10.57 0.19 -9.33
N PHE A 104 10.56 0.16 -7.99
CA PHE A 104 11.49 -0.68 -7.22
C PHE A 104 11.18 -2.17 -7.38
N ILE A 105 9.90 -2.54 -7.43
CA ILE A 105 9.48 -3.93 -7.65
C ILE A 105 9.79 -4.39 -9.07
N ASP A 106 9.57 -3.53 -10.06
CA ASP A 106 9.90 -3.81 -11.46
C ASP A 106 11.43 -4.07 -11.60
N TYR A 107 12.27 -3.25 -10.96
CA TYR A 107 13.72 -3.49 -10.88
C TYR A 107 14.08 -4.85 -10.27
N LEU A 108 13.44 -5.25 -9.17
CA LEU A 108 13.70 -6.54 -8.55
C LEU A 108 13.27 -7.73 -9.42
N ASN A 109 12.15 -7.59 -10.12
CA ASN A 109 11.69 -8.59 -11.09
C ASN A 109 12.67 -8.75 -12.26
N GLU A 110 13.30 -7.66 -12.72
CA GLU A 110 14.34 -7.71 -13.76
C GLU A 110 15.62 -8.41 -13.27
N ILE A 111 15.98 -8.22 -12.00
CA ILE A 111 17.13 -8.88 -11.36
C ILE A 111 16.89 -10.38 -11.20
N ASN A 112 15.65 -10.80 -10.95
CA ASN A 112 15.25 -12.19 -10.72
C ASN A 112 15.35 -13.12 -11.96
N SER A 113 16.07 -12.73 -13.02
CA SER A 113 16.35 -13.64 -14.13
C SER A 113 17.16 -14.87 -13.66
N GLU A 114 16.98 -16.03 -14.31
CA GLU A 114 17.72 -17.27 -14.04
C GLU A 114 19.26 -17.13 -14.09
N LYS A 115 19.76 -15.98 -14.57
CA LYS A 115 21.19 -15.66 -14.69
C LYS A 115 21.77 -14.97 -13.46
N LEU A 116 20.96 -14.53 -12.49
CA LEU A 116 21.44 -13.76 -11.33
C LEU A 116 22.55 -14.48 -10.54
N GLY A 117 22.39 -15.79 -10.30
CA GLY A 117 23.38 -16.60 -9.57
C GLY A 117 24.67 -16.89 -10.35
N LYS A 118 24.79 -16.44 -11.61
CA LYS A 118 25.96 -16.66 -12.46
C LYS A 118 26.88 -15.45 -12.54
N GLU A 119 26.44 -14.28 -12.06
CA GLU A 119 27.15 -13.02 -12.19
C GLU A 119 27.32 -12.34 -10.82
N ILE A 120 28.48 -12.55 -10.18
CA ILE A 120 28.80 -12.05 -8.83
C ILE A 120 28.61 -10.54 -8.71
N GLU A 121 29.04 -9.79 -9.72
CA GLU A 121 28.96 -8.32 -9.74
C GLU A 121 27.50 -7.84 -9.69
N LYS A 122 26.59 -8.50 -10.43
CA LYS A 122 25.16 -8.18 -10.41
C LYS A 122 24.52 -8.48 -9.05
N VAL A 123 24.90 -9.59 -8.41
CA VAL A 123 24.42 -9.93 -7.06
C VAL A 123 24.88 -8.89 -6.05
N ASN A 124 26.16 -8.49 -6.09
CA ASN A 124 26.68 -7.49 -5.18
C ASN A 124 26.05 -6.09 -5.40
N ASP A 125 25.81 -5.70 -6.65
CA ASP A 125 25.08 -4.44 -6.96
C ASP A 125 23.66 -4.47 -6.41
N ALA A 126 22.94 -5.59 -6.61
CA ALA A 126 21.60 -5.78 -6.08
C ALA A 126 21.58 -5.68 -4.55
N ILE A 127 22.50 -6.36 -3.85
CA ILE A 127 22.62 -6.27 -2.38
C ILE A 127 22.87 -4.84 -1.92
N LYS A 128 23.77 -4.11 -2.58
CA LYS A 128 24.06 -2.72 -2.23
C LYS A 128 22.80 -1.84 -2.32
N LYS A 129 22.02 -2.01 -3.38
CA LYS A 129 20.78 -1.28 -3.62
C LYS A 129 19.67 -1.69 -2.63
N LEU A 130 19.52 -2.99 -2.40
CA LEU A 130 18.59 -3.54 -1.43
C LEU A 130 18.90 -3.10 0.01
N ASN A 131 20.17 -2.99 0.38
CA ASN A 131 20.57 -2.50 1.70
C ASN A 131 20.23 -1.01 1.89
N LYS A 132 20.37 -0.17 0.84
CA LYS A 132 19.86 1.20 0.88
C LYS A 132 18.35 1.24 1.06
N ALA A 133 17.62 0.41 0.29
CA ALA A 133 16.17 0.34 0.38
C ALA A 133 15.70 -0.16 1.75
N TYR A 134 16.43 -1.10 2.36
CA TYR A 134 16.19 -1.58 3.71
C TYR A 134 16.25 -0.42 4.72
N LEU A 135 17.32 0.38 4.72
CA LEU A 135 17.45 1.50 5.67
C LEU A 135 16.25 2.46 5.56
N ILE A 136 15.86 2.83 4.34
CA ILE A 136 14.70 3.71 4.11
C ILE A 136 13.40 3.03 4.55
N SER A 137 13.26 1.72 4.33
CA SER A 137 12.07 0.97 4.74
C SER A 137 11.85 0.97 6.25
N GLN A 138 12.94 0.95 7.04
CA GLN A 138 12.84 0.99 8.51
C GLN A 138 12.38 2.36 8.99
N GLU A 139 12.91 3.44 8.41
CA GLU A 139 12.44 4.80 8.72
C GLU A 139 10.96 4.98 8.33
N LEU A 140 10.57 4.45 7.18
CA LEU A 140 9.18 4.51 6.71
C LEU A 140 8.23 3.68 7.60
N GLU A 141 8.66 2.52 8.08
CA GLU A 141 7.90 1.67 9.01
C GLU A 141 7.65 2.38 10.36
N GLU A 142 8.61 3.17 10.84
CA GLU A 142 8.48 3.88 12.11
C GLU A 142 7.52 5.08 12.06
N VAL A 143 7.10 5.54 10.87
CA VAL A 143 6.15 6.65 10.73
C VAL A 143 4.82 6.29 11.40
N PRO A 144 4.37 7.01 12.44
CA PRO A 144 3.12 6.68 13.10
C PRO A 144 1.93 6.98 12.18
N LEU A 145 0.86 6.20 12.31
CA LEU A 145 -0.36 6.32 11.50
C LEU A 145 -0.94 7.76 11.46
N SER A 146 -0.77 8.53 12.54
CA SER A 146 -1.18 9.94 12.61
C SER A 146 -0.44 10.84 11.63
N ASN A 147 0.82 10.54 11.33
CA ASN A 147 1.71 11.32 10.48
C ASN A 147 1.79 10.76 9.06
N PHE A 148 1.27 9.54 8.86
CA PHE A 148 1.31 8.86 7.56
C PHE A 148 0.47 9.57 6.48
N TYR A 149 -0.57 10.32 6.87
CA TYR A 149 -1.50 10.98 5.96
C TYR A 149 -1.55 12.50 6.22
N LYS A 150 -1.57 13.30 5.15
CA LYS A 150 -1.43 14.77 5.16
C LYS A 150 -2.38 15.55 6.08
N ASN A 151 -3.51 14.97 6.47
CA ASN A 151 -4.51 15.63 7.31
C ASN A 151 -5.04 14.75 8.46
N GLY A 152 -4.49 13.56 8.70
CA GLY A 152 -4.95 12.61 9.73
C GLY A 152 -6.43 12.19 9.66
N LYS A 153 -7.18 12.63 8.63
CA LYS A 153 -8.63 12.45 8.50
C LYS A 153 -8.98 11.39 7.46
N VAL A 154 -9.94 10.54 7.80
CA VAL A 154 -10.46 9.46 6.94
C VAL A 154 -11.45 10.02 5.91
N GLY A 155 -10.92 10.72 4.90
CA GLY A 155 -11.67 11.31 3.79
C GLY A 155 -11.52 10.52 2.49
N ILE A 156 -12.62 9.91 2.05
CA ILE A 156 -12.82 8.95 0.92
C ILE A 156 -12.12 9.32 -0.40
N TRP A 157 -12.06 10.61 -0.73
CA TRP A 157 -11.59 11.10 -2.03
C TRP A 157 -10.21 11.77 -1.95
N ARG A 158 -9.66 11.91 -0.74
CA ARG A 158 -8.48 12.74 -0.45
C ARG A 158 -7.52 12.07 0.52
N PHE A 159 -7.39 10.75 0.46
CA PHE A 159 -6.26 10.09 1.08
C PHE A 159 -5.01 10.48 0.31
N GLU A 160 -4.33 11.49 0.84
CA GLU A 160 -3.02 11.94 0.41
C GLU A 160 -2.02 11.51 1.47
N LEU A 161 -0.99 10.79 1.02
CA LEU A 161 0.19 10.50 1.83
C LEU A 161 0.80 11.82 2.32
N SER A 162 1.40 11.80 3.51
CA SER A 162 2.18 12.94 3.96
C SER A 162 3.40 13.15 3.06
N SER A 163 3.93 14.37 3.02
CA SER A 163 5.12 14.69 2.23
C SER A 163 6.33 13.82 2.64
N GLU A 164 6.41 13.48 3.93
CA GLU A 164 7.42 12.58 4.49
C GLU A 164 7.33 11.18 3.87
N VAL A 165 6.14 10.56 3.88
CA VAL A 165 5.94 9.23 3.28
C VAL A 165 6.18 9.25 1.77
N ILE A 166 5.74 10.31 1.07
CA ILE A 166 6.01 10.48 -0.37
C ILE A 166 7.52 10.56 -0.62
N ASN A 167 8.25 11.28 0.22
CA ASN A 167 9.70 11.42 0.11
C ASN A 167 10.40 10.06 0.27
N TYR A 168 9.99 9.24 1.24
CA TYR A 168 10.55 7.90 1.42
C TYR A 168 10.33 6.99 0.21
N PHE A 169 9.12 6.96 -0.36
CA PHE A 169 8.90 6.24 -1.61
C PHE A 169 9.73 6.80 -2.77
N GLY A 170 9.90 8.12 -2.84
CA GLY A 170 10.78 8.77 -3.82
C GLY A 170 12.24 8.30 -3.71
N GLN A 171 12.76 8.20 -2.48
CA GLN A 171 14.11 7.69 -2.23
C GLN A 171 14.25 6.21 -2.62
N ILE A 172 13.29 5.35 -2.23
CA ILE A 172 13.28 3.93 -2.62
C ILE A 172 13.29 3.78 -4.14
N ASN A 173 12.47 4.54 -4.86
CA ASN A 173 12.43 4.48 -6.33
C ASN A 173 13.70 5.03 -6.98
N SER A 174 14.34 6.03 -6.38
CA SER A 174 15.59 6.57 -6.92
C SER A 174 16.71 5.52 -6.98
N ILE A 175 16.71 4.56 -6.06
CA ILE A 175 17.65 3.44 -6.02
C ILE A 175 17.52 2.55 -7.26
N ALA A 176 16.29 2.30 -7.73
CA ALA A 176 16.03 1.50 -8.93
C ALA A 176 16.59 2.18 -10.19
N SER A 177 16.58 3.52 -10.22
CA SER A 177 17.11 4.32 -11.32
C SER A 177 18.60 4.64 -11.26
N GLU A 178 19.32 4.23 -10.20
CA GLU A 178 20.79 4.34 -10.15
C GLU A 178 21.40 3.33 -11.15
N THR A 179 21.50 3.71 -12.43
CA THR A 179 22.33 3.02 -13.41
C THR A 179 23.80 3.17 -13.02
N GLN A 180 24.56 2.07 -13.11
CA GLN A 180 26.02 2.09 -12.95
C GLN A 180 26.60 3.10 -13.95
N LYS A 181 27.12 4.21 -13.45
CA LYS A 181 28.04 5.09 -14.18
C LYS A 181 29.45 4.51 -14.11
#